data_AF-A0A1I5RRS7-F1
#
_entry.id   AF-A0A1I5RRS7-F1
#
_cell.length_a   1.000
_cell.length_b   1.000
_cell.length_c   1.000
_cell.angle_alpha   90.00
_cell.angle_beta   90.00
_cell.angle_gamma   90.00
#
_symmetry.space_group_name_H-M   'P 1'
#
loop_
_entity.id
_entity.type
_entity.pdbx_description
1 polymer ?
#
loop_
_entity_poly.entity_id
_entity_poly.type
_entity_poly.pdbx_seq_one_letter_code
_entity_poly.pdbx_strand_id
1 'polypeptide(L)'
;MGWDETTVVTYADLQAGARPGGEVRVEGGGLVRGADLSNWKVSWLLFAEATSPLSSLLPRPLKPGRVGREIPLFLECDFSGLTCPAFDPVIARFVRCRFERVDIELNLGTASAHFEDCTFSGRWDGNFDARPHALDPAKRVTVRGNDFTGCRGIGLQGGIDWTANTFDLSLHLVLWRGDPNWGQIRQIAEEDGYLRNVVSSIEGHGPFGLGQDWAVLDREHVADDLWTRLRRACR
;
A
#
# COMPACT_ATOMS: atom_id res chain seq x y z
N MET A 1 -31.63 -2.58 2.73
CA MET A 1 -30.44 -1.79 2.37
C MET A 1 -30.40 -1.79 0.86
N GLY A 2 -30.65 -0.63 0.24
CA GLY A 2 -30.39 -0.47 -1.19
C GLY A 2 -28.89 -0.58 -1.39
N TRP A 3 -28.47 -1.27 -2.44
CA TRP A 3 -27.10 -1.20 -2.90
C TRP A 3 -26.87 0.25 -3.29
N ASP A 4 -25.98 0.97 -2.60
CA ASP A 4 -25.60 2.33 -3.00
C ASP A 4 -25.12 2.26 -4.46
N GLU A 5 -25.65 3.14 -5.31
CA GLU A 5 -25.24 3.19 -6.71
C GLU A 5 -23.75 3.58 -6.77
N THR A 6 -22.92 2.70 -7.35
CA THR A 6 -21.51 2.99 -7.59
C THR A 6 -21.40 4.22 -8.52
N THR A 7 -20.79 5.29 -8.03
CA THR A 7 -20.50 6.48 -8.83
C THR A 7 -19.27 6.21 -9.69
N VAL A 8 -19.42 6.34 -11.00
CA VAL A 8 -18.32 6.23 -11.95
C VAL A 8 -17.76 7.61 -12.26
N VAL A 9 -16.46 7.79 -12.09
CA VAL A 9 -15.72 9.00 -12.50
C VAL A 9 -14.54 8.62 -13.38
N THR A 10 -14.07 9.57 -14.17
CA THR A 10 -12.89 9.41 -15.02
C THR A 10 -11.66 10.05 -14.40
N TYR A 11 -10.47 9.71 -14.91
CA TYR A 11 -9.23 10.41 -14.57
C TYR A 11 -9.30 11.92 -14.88
N ALA A 12 -10.05 12.33 -15.91
CA ALA A 12 -10.26 13.74 -16.21
C ALA A 12 -11.10 14.44 -15.13
N ASP A 13 -12.10 13.75 -14.58
CA ASP A 13 -12.89 14.28 -13.46
C ASP A 13 -12.02 14.44 -12.20
N LEU A 14 -11.15 13.46 -11.92
CA LEU A 14 -10.18 13.58 -10.82
C LEU A 14 -9.18 14.71 -11.06
N GLN A 15 -8.71 14.90 -12.30
CA GLN A 15 -7.86 16.02 -12.67
C GLN A 15 -8.54 17.38 -12.44
N ALA A 16 -9.86 17.44 -12.56
CA ALA A 16 -10.68 18.60 -12.23
C ALA A 16 -11.02 18.70 -10.72
N GLY A 17 -10.57 17.76 -9.89
CA GLY A 17 -10.79 17.75 -8.45
C GLY A 17 -12.11 17.12 -8.01
N ALA A 18 -12.74 16.26 -8.83
CA ALA A 18 -13.93 15.53 -8.45
C ALA A 18 -13.66 14.59 -7.25
N ARG A 19 -14.53 14.65 -6.24
CA ARG A 19 -14.47 13.85 -5.01
C ARG A 19 -15.88 13.38 -4.59
N PRO A 20 -16.58 12.57 -5.41
CA PRO A 20 -17.91 12.08 -5.04
C PRO A 20 -17.86 11.18 -3.80
N GLY A 21 -18.93 11.16 -3.00
CA GLY A 21 -19.06 10.23 -1.87
C GLY A 21 -19.58 8.85 -2.30
N GLY A 22 -19.80 7.96 -1.32
CA GLY A 22 -20.34 6.62 -1.56
C GLY A 22 -19.30 5.66 -2.13
N GLU A 23 -19.74 4.69 -2.93
CA GLU A 23 -18.84 3.80 -3.66
C GLU A 23 -18.40 4.49 -4.96
N VAL A 24 -17.10 4.58 -5.20
CA VAL A 24 -16.53 5.27 -6.37
C VAL A 24 -15.63 4.33 -7.15
N ARG A 25 -15.90 4.26 -8.44
CA ARG A 25 -15.07 3.55 -9.41
C ARG A 25 -14.47 4.54 -10.39
N VAL A 26 -13.15 4.61 -10.42
CA VAL A 26 -12.38 5.46 -11.33
C VAL A 26 -12.07 4.67 -12.59
N GLU A 27 -12.56 5.11 -13.74
CA GLU A 27 -12.41 4.44 -15.03
C GLU A 27 -11.66 5.28 -16.07
N GLY A 28 -11.30 4.61 -17.17
CA GLY A 28 -10.49 5.17 -18.24
C GLY A 28 -9.01 4.93 -17.98
N GLY A 29 -8.16 5.83 -18.45
CA GLY A 29 -6.72 5.78 -18.21
C GLY A 29 -6.09 7.14 -18.35
N GLY A 30 -4.82 7.24 -17.92
CA GLY A 30 -4.01 8.42 -18.16
C GLY A 30 -3.29 8.94 -16.92
N LEU A 31 -2.93 10.22 -17.01
CA LEU A 31 -2.19 10.97 -16.01
C LEU A 31 -3.12 11.94 -15.29
N VAL A 32 -3.12 11.89 -13.96
CA VAL A 32 -3.61 12.95 -13.09
C VAL A 32 -2.41 13.62 -12.45
N ARG A 33 -2.23 14.92 -12.67
CA ARG A 33 -1.09 15.67 -12.17
C ARG A 33 -1.50 16.85 -11.30
N GLY A 34 -0.89 16.98 -10.13
CA GLY A 34 -1.06 18.15 -9.27
C GLY A 34 -2.48 18.35 -8.76
N ALA A 35 -3.33 17.31 -8.83
CA ALA A 35 -4.71 17.41 -8.42
C ALA A 35 -4.82 17.45 -6.89
N ASP A 36 -5.61 18.38 -6.38
CA ASP A 36 -6.03 18.38 -4.99
C ASP A 36 -7.25 17.46 -4.85
N LEU A 37 -7.03 16.32 -4.19
CA LEU A 37 -8.02 15.30 -3.85
C LEU A 37 -8.14 15.17 -2.32
N SER A 38 -7.76 16.21 -1.59
CA SER A 38 -7.75 16.21 -0.12
C SER A 38 -9.17 16.15 0.47
N ASN A 39 -9.25 15.63 1.70
CA ASN A 39 -10.46 15.50 2.50
C ASN A 39 -11.58 14.70 1.81
N TRP A 40 -11.21 13.81 0.89
CA TRP A 40 -12.17 12.97 0.19
C TRP A 40 -12.71 11.91 1.14
N LYS A 41 -14.03 11.85 1.28
CA LYS A 41 -14.75 10.85 2.06
C LYS A 41 -15.53 9.93 1.13
N VAL A 42 -15.22 8.65 1.17
CA VAL A 42 -15.73 7.65 0.22
C VAL A 42 -15.81 6.30 0.93
N SER A 43 -16.84 5.49 0.70
CA SER A 43 -16.98 4.17 1.37
C SER A 43 -16.12 3.10 0.70
N TRP A 44 -15.94 3.20 -0.62
CA TRP A 44 -15.06 2.35 -1.41
C TRP A 44 -14.48 3.15 -2.56
N LEU A 45 -13.15 3.14 -2.73
CA LEU A 45 -12.47 3.75 -3.86
C LEU A 45 -11.71 2.69 -4.65
N LEU A 46 -12.19 2.42 -5.87
CA LEU A 46 -11.61 1.44 -6.80
C LEU A 46 -11.02 2.15 -8.03
N PHE A 47 -9.75 1.92 -8.30
CA PHE A 47 -9.11 2.36 -9.56
C PHE A 47 -9.17 1.23 -10.58
N ALA A 48 -10.10 1.32 -11.52
CA ALA A 48 -10.24 0.32 -12.57
C ALA A 48 -9.01 0.30 -13.50
N GLU A 49 -8.77 -0.86 -14.10
CA GLU A 49 -7.71 -1.04 -15.09
C GLU A 49 -7.87 -0.08 -16.27
N ALA A 50 -6.81 0.65 -16.60
CA ALA A 50 -6.80 1.48 -17.78
C ALA A 50 -6.60 0.64 -19.05
N THR A 51 -7.63 0.65 -19.89
CA THR A 51 -7.54 0.09 -21.24
C THR A 51 -7.14 1.20 -22.20
N SER A 52 -6.06 1.00 -22.96
CA SER A 52 -5.68 1.95 -24.03
C SER A 52 -6.83 2.11 -25.01
N PRO A 53 -6.98 3.27 -25.66
CA PRO A 53 -7.90 3.43 -26.80
C PRO A 53 -7.74 2.34 -27.88
N LEU A 54 -6.57 1.70 -27.97
CA LEU A 54 -6.36 0.55 -28.86
C LEU A 54 -7.26 -0.64 -28.53
N SER A 55 -7.71 -0.83 -27.29
CA SER A 55 -8.57 -1.95 -26.91
C SER A 55 -9.96 -1.88 -27.54
N SER A 56 -10.49 -0.67 -27.79
CA SER A 56 -11.79 -0.49 -28.46
C SER A 56 -11.71 -0.70 -29.96
N LEU A 57 -10.50 -0.65 -30.53
CA LEU A 57 -10.22 -0.88 -31.95
C LEU A 57 -9.88 -2.35 -32.26
N LEU A 58 -9.59 -3.16 -31.24
CA LEU A 58 -9.23 -4.56 -31.42
C LEU A 58 -10.47 -5.45 -31.43
N PRO A 59 -10.54 -6.46 -32.32
CA PRO A 59 -11.68 -7.38 -32.41
C PRO A 59 -11.82 -8.30 -31.19
N ARG A 60 -10.83 -8.30 -30.29
CA ARG A 60 -10.85 -9.01 -29.00
C ARG A 60 -10.16 -8.14 -27.94
N PRO A 61 -10.64 -8.15 -26.68
CA PRO A 61 -10.00 -7.43 -25.58
C PRO A 61 -8.53 -7.83 -25.40
N LEU A 62 -7.68 -6.86 -25.08
CA LEU A 62 -6.30 -7.14 -24.68
C LEU A 62 -6.30 -7.98 -23.39
N LYS A 63 -5.56 -9.09 -23.41
CA LYS A 63 -5.32 -9.90 -22.21
C LYS A 63 -4.66 -9.02 -21.13
N PRO A 64 -4.92 -9.28 -19.82
CA PRO A 64 -4.19 -8.66 -18.73
C PRO A 64 -2.68 -8.68 -18.90
N GLY A 65 -1.99 -7.59 -18.51
CA GLY A 65 -0.54 -7.45 -18.57
C GLY A 65 0.08 -7.41 -19.98
N ARG A 66 -0.68 -7.13 -21.05
CA ARG A 66 -0.16 -6.93 -22.41
C ARG A 66 0.28 -5.48 -22.65
N VAL A 67 1.29 -5.30 -23.50
CA VAL A 67 1.67 -4.02 -24.09
C VAL A 67 0.42 -3.38 -24.72
N GLY A 68 0.11 -2.13 -24.33
CA GLY A 68 -1.14 -1.46 -24.68
C GLY A 68 -2.18 -1.43 -23.56
N ARG A 69 -1.88 -1.90 -22.35
CA ARG A 69 -2.59 -1.47 -21.13
C ARG A 69 -1.77 -0.38 -20.46
N GLU A 70 -2.45 0.68 -20.04
CA GLU A 70 -1.82 1.80 -19.36
C GLU A 70 -1.89 1.56 -17.86
N ILE A 71 -0.84 1.94 -17.15
CA ILE A 71 -0.89 2.04 -15.69
C ILE A 71 -1.39 3.45 -15.38
N PRO A 72 -2.52 3.60 -14.68
CA PRO A 72 -2.95 4.92 -14.23
C PRO A 72 -1.85 5.62 -13.43
N LEU A 73 -1.55 6.87 -13.76
CA LEU A 73 -0.48 7.62 -13.13
C LEU A 73 -1.05 8.83 -12.36
N PHE A 74 -0.76 8.88 -11.06
CA PHE A 74 -0.96 10.03 -10.20
C PHE A 74 0.40 10.63 -9.90
N LEU A 75 0.59 11.89 -10.29
CA LEU A 75 1.86 12.59 -10.13
C LEU A 75 1.63 13.86 -9.32
N GLU A 76 2.32 14.01 -8.18
CA GLU A 76 2.25 15.24 -7.37
C GLU A 76 0.82 15.54 -6.87
N CYS A 77 -0.02 14.51 -6.71
CA CYS A 77 -1.40 14.66 -6.24
C CYS A 77 -1.48 14.67 -4.70
N ASP A 78 -2.50 15.32 -4.17
CA ASP A 78 -2.76 15.42 -2.73
C ASP A 78 -4.01 14.64 -2.35
N PHE A 79 -3.86 13.56 -1.59
CA PHE A 79 -4.94 12.75 -1.01
C PHE A 79 -5.06 12.95 0.50
N SER A 80 -4.51 14.04 1.04
CA SER A 80 -4.45 14.24 2.49
C SER A 80 -5.85 14.35 3.11
N GLY A 81 -6.10 13.67 4.22
CA GLY A 81 -7.42 13.60 4.86
C GLY A 81 -8.40 12.64 4.17
N LEU A 82 -7.92 11.76 3.26
CA LEU A 82 -8.75 10.70 2.67
C LEU A 82 -9.27 9.77 3.77
N THR A 83 -10.59 9.61 3.82
CA THR A 83 -11.27 8.60 4.65
C THR A 83 -11.92 7.58 3.73
N CYS A 84 -11.44 6.34 3.79
CA CYS A 84 -11.82 5.29 2.86
C CYS A 84 -11.75 3.90 3.53
N PRO A 85 -12.89 3.33 3.96
CA PRO A 85 -12.93 2.00 4.54
C PRO A 85 -12.37 0.92 3.61
N ALA A 86 -12.63 1.02 2.31
CA ALA A 86 -12.13 0.09 1.30
C ALA A 86 -11.36 0.84 0.21
N PHE A 87 -10.04 0.73 0.20
CA PHE A 87 -9.19 1.33 -0.85
C PHE A 87 -8.63 0.22 -1.74
N ASP A 88 -8.88 0.30 -3.05
CA ASP A 88 -8.35 -0.65 -4.04
C ASP A 88 -7.66 0.11 -5.18
N PRO A 89 -6.33 0.29 -5.10
CA PRO A 89 -5.55 0.99 -6.12
C PRO A 89 -5.22 0.10 -7.33
N VAL A 90 -5.52 -1.21 -7.29
CA VAL A 90 -5.18 -2.19 -8.32
C VAL A 90 -3.69 -2.12 -8.71
N ILE A 91 -3.37 -1.55 -9.88
CA ILE A 91 -2.01 -1.34 -10.39
C ILE A 91 -1.66 0.14 -10.58
N ALA A 92 -2.45 1.07 -10.02
CA ALA A 92 -2.19 2.49 -10.15
C ALA A 92 -0.81 2.86 -9.62
N ARG A 93 -0.20 3.87 -10.22
CA ARG A 93 1.13 4.38 -9.88
C ARG A 93 1.01 5.77 -9.29
N PHE A 94 1.44 5.92 -8.06
CA PHE A 94 1.49 7.17 -7.32
C PHE A 94 2.94 7.60 -7.18
N VAL A 95 3.25 8.80 -7.67
CA VAL A 95 4.62 9.35 -7.68
C VAL A 95 4.60 10.74 -7.05
N ARG A 96 5.38 10.93 -5.99
CA ARG A 96 5.43 12.20 -5.22
C ARG A 96 4.05 12.66 -4.74
N CYS A 97 3.17 11.70 -4.44
CA CYS A 97 1.84 11.99 -3.91
C CYS A 97 1.86 12.11 -2.38
N ARG A 98 0.87 12.81 -1.81
CA ARG A 98 0.71 12.97 -0.36
C ARG A 98 -0.53 12.22 0.10
N PHE A 99 -0.36 11.36 1.10
CA PHE A 99 -1.40 10.63 1.82
C PHE A 99 -1.29 10.96 3.30
N GLU A 100 -1.41 12.24 3.65
CA GLU A 100 -1.26 12.68 5.03
C GLU A 100 -2.59 12.66 5.78
N ARG A 101 -2.58 12.30 7.06
CA ARG A 101 -3.77 12.23 7.93
C ARG A 101 -4.91 11.39 7.31
N VAL A 102 -4.56 10.29 6.64
CA VAL A 102 -5.55 9.38 6.05
C VAL A 102 -6.17 8.46 7.11
N ASP A 103 -7.33 7.92 6.78
CA ASP A 103 -7.99 6.86 7.54
C ASP A 103 -8.50 5.80 6.56
N ILE A 104 -7.65 4.82 6.29
CA ILE A 104 -7.93 3.69 5.41
C ILE A 104 -8.00 2.43 6.28
N GLU A 105 -9.17 1.79 6.32
CA GLU A 105 -9.43 0.63 7.18
C GLU A 105 -9.11 -0.71 6.53
N LEU A 106 -9.16 -0.76 5.20
CA LEU A 106 -8.87 -1.97 4.46
C LEU A 106 -8.32 -1.63 3.09
N ASN A 107 -7.05 -1.93 2.90
CA ASN A 107 -6.47 -2.02 1.56
C ASN A 107 -6.87 -3.38 0.95
N LEU A 108 -7.93 -3.38 0.14
CA LEU A 108 -8.54 -4.57 -0.45
C LEU A 108 -7.71 -5.04 -1.64
N GLY A 109 -6.69 -5.82 -1.35
CA GLY A 109 -5.93 -6.55 -2.36
C GLY A 109 -4.48 -6.63 -1.97
N THR A 110 -3.79 -7.60 -2.53
CA THR A 110 -2.33 -7.60 -2.68
C THR A 110 -1.94 -6.40 -3.54
N ALA A 111 -2.13 -5.19 -3.02
CA ALA A 111 -2.21 -3.95 -3.75
C ALA A 111 -0.87 -3.70 -4.41
N SER A 112 -0.80 -4.16 -5.65
CA SER A 112 0.34 -4.13 -6.54
C SER A 112 0.49 -2.75 -7.18
N ALA A 113 -0.01 -1.74 -6.48
CA ALA A 113 0.11 -0.35 -6.83
C ALA A 113 1.53 0.10 -6.55
N HIS A 114 1.98 1.03 -7.38
CA HIS A 114 3.32 1.59 -7.23
C HIS A 114 3.22 2.83 -6.36
N PHE A 115 4.11 2.92 -5.38
CA PHE A 115 4.27 4.10 -4.54
C PHE A 115 5.74 4.51 -4.57
N GLU A 116 5.99 5.67 -5.18
CA GLU A 116 7.34 6.19 -5.38
C GLU A 116 7.46 7.61 -4.85
N ASP A 117 8.36 7.80 -3.89
CA ASP A 117 8.62 9.12 -3.30
C ASP A 117 7.37 9.77 -2.68
N CYS A 118 6.42 8.97 -2.17
CA CYS A 118 5.18 9.44 -1.54
C CYS A 118 5.35 9.64 -0.03
N THR A 119 4.49 10.48 0.55
CA THR A 119 4.43 10.71 2.00
C THR A 119 3.14 10.13 2.58
N PHE A 120 3.25 9.39 3.69
CA PHE A 120 2.13 8.74 4.37
C PHE A 120 2.06 9.15 5.84
N SER A 121 0.87 9.53 6.29
CA SER A 121 0.56 9.65 7.72
C SER A 121 -0.91 9.39 8.04
N GLY A 122 -1.20 9.06 9.30
CA GLY A 122 -2.53 8.61 9.70
C GLY A 122 -2.64 7.09 9.69
N ARG A 123 -3.86 6.56 9.62
CA ARG A 123 -4.12 5.12 9.61
C ARG A 123 -4.16 4.58 8.19
N TRP A 124 -3.32 3.59 7.92
CA TRP A 124 -3.33 2.79 6.70
C TRP A 124 -3.33 1.31 7.09
N ASP A 125 -4.50 0.72 7.23
CA ASP A 125 -4.66 -0.68 7.61
C ASP A 125 -4.62 -1.56 6.36
N GLY A 126 -3.43 -2.10 6.07
CA GLY A 126 -3.23 -2.93 4.89
C GLY A 126 -1.78 -3.10 4.45
N ASN A 127 -1.58 -3.96 3.46
CA ASN A 127 -0.26 -4.32 2.97
C ASN A 127 0.13 -3.53 1.73
N PHE A 128 1.37 -3.05 1.70
CA PHE A 128 2.12 -2.72 0.49
C PHE A 128 2.83 -3.98 0.01
N ASP A 129 2.59 -4.37 -1.25
CA ASP A 129 3.04 -5.66 -1.78
C ASP A 129 3.82 -5.50 -3.08
N ALA A 130 5.12 -5.80 -3.04
CA ALA A 130 5.98 -5.69 -4.22
C ALA A 130 6.00 -6.96 -5.11
N ARG A 131 5.18 -7.97 -4.82
CA ARG A 131 5.13 -9.21 -5.63
C ARG A 131 4.72 -8.89 -7.07
N PRO A 132 5.25 -9.63 -8.07
CA PRO A 132 4.83 -9.50 -9.45
C PRO A 132 3.32 -9.62 -9.62
N HIS A 133 2.70 -8.66 -10.29
CA HIS A 133 1.26 -8.67 -10.57
C HIS A 133 0.98 -8.99 -12.03
N ALA A 134 -0.03 -9.83 -12.28
CA ALA A 134 -0.37 -10.25 -13.64
C ALA A 134 -0.97 -9.11 -14.49
N LEU A 135 -1.56 -8.10 -13.84
CA LEU A 135 -2.12 -6.94 -14.54
C LEU A 135 -1.04 -5.92 -14.95
N ASP A 136 0.08 -5.88 -14.24
CA ASP A 136 1.21 -5.02 -14.56
C ASP A 136 1.96 -5.57 -15.79
N PRO A 137 2.11 -4.82 -16.90
CA PRO A 137 2.78 -5.30 -18.09
C PRO A 137 4.27 -5.63 -17.91
N ALA A 138 4.96 -4.92 -17.01
CA ALA A 138 6.34 -5.20 -16.63
C ALA A 138 6.44 -6.34 -15.60
N LYS A 139 5.31 -6.77 -15.01
CA LYS A 139 5.22 -7.72 -13.89
C LYS A 139 6.08 -7.30 -12.72
N ARG A 140 6.14 -6.01 -12.44
CA ARG A 140 6.95 -5.44 -11.36
C ARG A 140 6.10 -4.43 -10.60
N VAL A 141 6.13 -4.48 -9.28
CA VAL A 141 5.55 -3.45 -8.42
C VAL A 141 6.71 -2.68 -7.78
N THR A 142 6.51 -1.39 -7.52
CA THR A 142 7.59 -0.53 -6.98
C THR A 142 7.09 0.22 -5.76
N VAL A 143 7.72 -0.04 -4.61
CA VAL A 143 7.49 0.68 -3.36
C VAL A 143 8.85 1.17 -2.85
N ARG A 144 9.19 2.42 -3.15
CA ARG A 144 10.51 2.99 -2.83
C ARG A 144 10.44 4.50 -2.60
N GLY A 145 11.38 5.04 -1.84
CA GLY A 145 11.50 6.46 -1.55
C GLY A 145 10.38 7.01 -0.66
N ASN A 146 9.50 6.16 -0.13
CA ASN A 146 8.34 6.62 0.61
C ASN A 146 8.71 6.99 2.05
N ASP A 147 8.00 7.99 2.57
CA ASP A 147 8.08 8.42 3.96
C ASP A 147 6.85 7.93 4.73
N PHE A 148 7.07 7.02 5.69
CA PHE A 148 6.05 6.46 6.57
C PHE A 148 6.13 7.00 8.00
N THR A 149 6.86 8.09 8.26
CA THR A 149 7.14 8.57 9.63
C THR A 149 5.90 8.94 10.47
N GLY A 150 4.74 9.15 9.87
CA GLY A 150 3.50 9.37 10.61
C GLY A 150 2.43 8.30 10.37
N CYS A 151 2.76 7.21 9.69
CA CYS A 151 1.80 6.20 9.26
C CYS A 151 1.74 5.06 10.28
N ARG A 152 0.54 4.49 10.48
CA ARG A 152 0.31 3.29 11.29
C ARG A 152 -0.53 2.27 10.52
N GLY A 153 -0.53 1.03 10.95
CA GLY A 153 -1.26 -0.10 10.34
C GLY A 153 -0.57 -0.72 9.13
N ILE A 154 0.65 -0.27 8.80
CA ILE A 154 1.30 -0.65 7.54
C ILE A 154 1.90 -2.06 7.62
N GLY A 155 1.57 -2.89 6.64
CA GLY A 155 2.32 -4.10 6.33
C GLY A 155 3.16 -3.90 5.08
N LEU A 156 4.38 -4.43 5.05
CA LEU A 156 5.27 -4.39 3.88
C LEU A 156 5.70 -5.80 3.55
N GLN A 157 5.49 -6.23 2.30
CA GLN A 157 5.82 -7.57 1.85
C GLN A 157 6.17 -7.61 0.36
N GLY A 158 6.60 -8.77 -0.11
CA GLY A 158 6.83 -9.04 -1.52
C GLY A 158 8.20 -8.63 -2.03
N GLY A 159 9.19 -8.49 -1.15
CA GLY A 159 10.55 -8.11 -1.53
C GLY A 159 10.76 -6.60 -1.62
N ILE A 160 10.03 -5.83 -0.81
CA ILE A 160 10.28 -4.39 -0.67
C ILE A 160 11.68 -4.20 -0.07
N ASP A 161 12.39 -3.17 -0.51
CA ASP A 161 13.63 -2.74 0.13
C ASP A 161 13.29 -1.73 1.24
N TRP A 162 13.35 -2.16 2.49
CA TRP A 162 13.06 -1.28 3.62
C TRP A 162 14.04 -0.11 3.72
N THR A 163 15.30 -0.29 3.27
CA THR A 163 16.31 0.77 3.35
C THR A 163 16.06 1.89 2.34
N ALA A 164 15.24 1.63 1.33
CA ALA A 164 14.78 2.62 0.37
C ALA A 164 13.59 3.44 0.88
N ASN A 165 13.08 3.21 2.10
CA ASN A 165 11.93 3.91 2.66
C ASN A 165 12.28 4.45 4.06
N THR A 166 11.55 5.48 4.51
CA THR A 166 11.78 6.12 5.82
C THR A 166 10.68 5.74 6.80
N PHE A 167 11.05 5.43 8.03
CA PHE A 167 10.13 5.03 9.11
C PHE A 167 10.38 5.84 10.37
N ASP A 168 9.33 6.11 11.14
CA ASP A 168 9.48 6.66 12.49
C ASP A 168 9.79 5.56 13.50
N LEU A 169 10.97 5.61 14.11
CA LEU A 169 11.45 4.66 15.12
C LEU A 169 10.68 4.73 16.46
N SER A 170 9.80 5.72 16.63
CA SER A 170 8.87 5.80 17.75
C SER A 170 7.64 4.90 17.55
N LEU A 171 7.22 4.74 16.29
CA LEU A 171 6.06 3.96 15.87
C LEU A 171 6.43 2.59 15.27
N HIS A 172 7.61 2.50 14.66
CA HIS A 172 8.03 1.36 13.87
C HIS A 172 9.28 0.71 14.42
N LEU A 173 9.33 -0.61 14.28
CA LEU A 173 10.53 -1.40 14.51
C LEU A 173 10.74 -2.34 13.34
N VAL A 174 11.84 -2.15 12.62
CA VAL A 174 12.25 -3.08 11.56
C VAL A 174 12.90 -4.30 12.24
N LEU A 175 12.30 -5.47 12.05
CA LEU A 175 12.92 -6.74 12.38
C LEU A 175 13.54 -7.33 11.11
N TRP A 176 14.79 -7.76 11.17
CA TRP A 176 15.48 -8.37 10.03
C TRP A 176 16.33 -9.54 10.49
N ARG A 177 16.30 -10.63 9.73
CA ARG A 177 17.05 -11.86 10.04
C ARG A 177 18.56 -11.66 10.17
N GLY A 178 19.10 -10.67 9.46
CA GLY A 178 20.53 -10.33 9.51
C GLY A 178 20.96 -9.54 10.74
N ASP A 179 20.04 -9.20 11.66
CA ASP A 179 20.36 -8.48 12.89
C ASP A 179 21.34 -9.28 13.79
N PRO A 180 22.41 -8.67 14.33
CA PRO A 180 23.35 -9.34 15.22
C PRO A 180 22.71 -10.00 16.45
N ASN A 181 21.59 -9.44 16.91
CA ASN A 181 20.82 -9.90 18.06
C ASN A 181 19.59 -10.75 17.65
N TRP A 182 19.55 -11.26 16.41
CA TRP A 182 18.42 -12.07 15.92
C TRP A 182 18.04 -13.23 16.84
N GLY A 183 19.03 -13.90 17.46
CA GLY A 183 18.77 -14.95 18.45
C GLY A 183 17.96 -14.49 19.66
N GLN A 184 18.22 -13.28 20.16
CA GLN A 184 17.45 -12.67 21.24
C GLN A 184 16.05 -12.25 20.79
N ILE A 185 15.94 -11.68 19.58
CA ILE A 185 14.65 -11.30 18.97
C ILE A 185 13.75 -12.54 18.86
N ARG A 186 14.30 -13.66 18.38
CA ARG A 186 13.58 -14.94 18.30
C ARG A 186 13.08 -15.41 19.67
N GLN A 187 13.94 -15.37 20.69
CA GLN A 187 13.55 -15.77 22.04
C GLN A 187 12.42 -14.90 22.59
N ILE A 188 12.49 -13.58 22.38
CA ILE A 188 11.41 -12.66 22.77
C ILE A 188 10.11 -13.00 22.02
N ALA A 189 10.19 -13.32 20.73
CA ALA A 189 9.03 -13.66 19.92
C ALA A 189 8.35 -14.97 20.32
N GLU A 190 9.01 -15.88 21.03
CA GLU A 190 8.37 -17.11 21.52
C GLU A 190 7.29 -16.84 22.56
N GLU A 191 7.29 -15.68 23.20
CA GLU A 191 6.37 -15.31 24.26
C GLU A 191 5.04 -14.74 23.74
N ASP A 192 4.97 -14.37 22.45
CA ASP A 192 3.79 -13.77 21.85
C ASP A 192 3.40 -14.45 20.52
N GLY A 193 2.11 -14.73 20.34
CA GLY A 193 1.63 -15.46 19.17
C GLY A 193 1.80 -14.69 17.87
N TYR A 194 1.57 -13.37 17.89
CA TYR A 194 1.71 -12.51 16.71
C TYR A 194 3.19 -12.38 16.31
N LEU A 195 4.08 -12.06 17.25
CA LEU A 195 5.51 -11.97 17.00
C LEU A 195 6.10 -13.29 16.51
N ARG A 196 5.68 -14.43 17.09
CA ARG A 196 6.13 -15.74 16.63
C ARG A 196 5.79 -15.95 15.15
N ASN A 197 4.59 -15.53 14.73
CA ASN A 197 4.19 -15.60 13.33
C ASN A 197 5.03 -14.66 12.45
N VAL A 198 5.32 -13.44 12.89
CA VAL A 198 6.18 -12.50 12.16
C VAL A 198 7.59 -13.06 11.98
N VAL A 199 8.24 -13.48 13.07
CA VAL A 199 9.59 -14.06 13.06
C VAL A 199 9.65 -15.32 12.22
N SER A 200 8.70 -16.24 12.39
CA SER A 200 8.63 -17.47 11.58
C SER A 200 8.47 -17.14 10.09
N SER A 201 7.72 -16.09 9.75
CA SER A 201 7.53 -15.66 8.35
C SER A 201 8.79 -15.03 7.77
N ILE A 202 9.53 -14.24 8.56
CA ILE A 202 10.87 -13.74 8.21
C ILE A 202 11.84 -14.91 7.93
N GLU A 203 11.70 -16.02 8.67
CA GLU A 203 12.51 -17.22 8.46
C GLU A 203 12.03 -18.09 7.29
N GLY A 204 10.88 -17.75 6.68
CA GLY A 204 10.30 -18.46 5.53
C GLY A 204 9.41 -19.64 5.90
N HIS A 205 8.96 -19.74 7.14
CA HIS A 205 8.15 -20.85 7.65
C HIS A 205 6.78 -20.43 8.19
N GLY A 206 6.57 -19.12 8.37
CA GLY A 206 5.38 -18.58 9.01
C GLY A 206 4.19 -18.39 8.07
N PRO A 207 3.05 -17.97 8.63
CA PRO A 207 1.80 -17.83 7.90
C PRO A 207 1.79 -16.62 6.96
N PHE A 208 2.70 -15.66 7.11
CA PHE A 208 2.78 -14.49 6.26
C PHE A 208 3.67 -14.77 5.06
N GLY A 209 3.14 -14.57 3.86
CA GLY A 209 3.86 -14.70 2.61
C GLY A 209 4.78 -13.51 2.32
N LEU A 210 5.68 -13.19 3.26
CA LEU A 210 6.51 -11.99 3.22
C LEU A 210 7.40 -11.92 1.97
N GLY A 211 7.93 -13.06 1.51
CA GLY A 211 8.83 -13.11 0.37
C GLY A 211 10.13 -12.33 0.56
N GLN A 212 10.48 -12.03 1.81
CA GLN A 212 11.64 -11.24 2.24
C GLN A 212 12.03 -11.65 3.66
N ASP A 213 13.24 -11.27 4.09
CA ASP A 213 13.85 -11.67 5.38
C ASP A 213 13.70 -10.61 6.47
N TRP A 214 12.75 -9.69 6.31
CA TRP A 214 12.47 -8.61 7.25
C TRP A 214 10.97 -8.27 7.32
N ALA A 215 10.56 -7.60 8.39
CA ALA A 215 9.24 -7.01 8.54
C ALA A 215 9.31 -5.71 9.34
N VAL A 216 8.34 -4.82 9.14
CA VAL A 216 8.11 -3.68 10.04
C VAL A 216 7.03 -4.07 11.02
N LEU A 217 7.34 -3.96 12.31
CA LEU A 217 6.36 -4.02 13.38
C LEU A 217 5.85 -2.62 13.67
N ASP A 218 4.54 -2.50 13.78
CA ASP A 218 3.88 -1.31 14.28
C ASP A 218 3.70 -1.41 15.81
N ARG A 219 4.01 -0.32 16.50
CA ARG A 219 3.85 -0.17 17.95
C ARG A 219 2.45 -0.53 18.44
N GLU A 220 1.40 -0.19 17.69
CA GLU A 220 0.01 -0.39 18.10
C GLU A 220 -0.37 -1.88 18.20
N HIS A 221 0.36 -2.77 17.51
CA HIS A 221 0.12 -4.21 17.50
C HIS A 221 0.96 -4.99 18.53
N VAL A 222 1.80 -4.32 19.32
CA VAL A 222 2.75 -4.96 20.24
C VAL A 222 2.58 -4.38 21.64
N ALA A 223 2.42 -5.26 22.64
CA ALA A 223 2.34 -4.86 24.04
C ALA A 223 3.57 -4.04 24.50
N ASP A 224 3.36 -3.10 25.43
CA ASP A 224 4.36 -2.10 25.85
C ASP A 224 5.68 -2.69 26.37
N ASP A 225 5.57 -3.73 27.19
CA ASP A 225 6.72 -4.43 27.77
C ASP A 225 7.50 -5.18 26.69
N LEU A 226 6.78 -5.81 25.77
CA LEU A 226 7.32 -6.56 24.65
C LEU A 226 8.03 -5.64 23.65
N TRP A 227 7.40 -4.52 23.31
CA TRP A 227 7.99 -3.47 22.47
C TRP A 227 9.29 -2.92 23.08
N THR A 228 9.28 -2.64 24.38
CA THR A 228 10.46 -2.13 25.10
C THR A 228 11.62 -3.13 25.04
N ARG A 229 11.33 -4.43 25.20
CA ARG A 229 12.34 -5.49 25.11
C ARG A 229 12.89 -5.64 23.70
N LEU A 230 12.02 -5.66 22.69
CA LEU A 230 12.44 -5.71 21.29
C LEU A 230 13.32 -4.51 20.91
N ARG A 231 12.94 -3.29 21.31
CA ARG A 231 13.74 -2.09 21.07
C ARG A 231 15.10 -2.11 21.75
N ARG A 232 15.24 -2.81 22.88
CA ARG A 232 16.55 -3.00 23.53
C ARG A 232 17.39 -4.03 22.79
N ALA A 233 16.77 -5.07 22.23
CA ALA A 233 17.46 -6.09 21.45
C ALA A 233 17.93 -5.57 20.08
N CYS A 234 17.20 -4.65 19.45
CA CYS A 234 17.56 -4.09 18.13
C CYS A 234 18.50 -2.88 18.20
N ARG A 235 19.12 -2.59 19.35
CA ARG A 235 20.12 -1.51 19.55
C ARG A 235 21.52 -2.08 19.57
#